data_AF-A0AAW7WH57-F1
#
_entry.id   AF-A0AAW7WH57-F1
#
_cell.length_a   1.000
_cell.length_b   1.000
_cell.length_c   1.000
_cell.angle_alpha   90.00
_cell.angle_beta   90.00
_cell.angle_gamma   90.00
#
_symmetry.space_group_name_H-M   'P 1'
#
loop_
_entity.id
_entity.type
_entity.pdbx_description
1 polymer ?
#
loop_
_entity_poly.entity_id
_entity_poly.type
_entity_poly.pdbx_seq_one_letter_code
_entity_poly.pdbx_strand_id
1 'polypeptide(L)' 'MKKVLRPLRRAAVYGSFSYLGLVVINNSGLDLPSLWIAYLPMFVGVYALSIWIDQRFSS' A
#
# COMPACT_ATOMS: atom_id res chain seq x y z
N MET A 1 10.67 4.57 22.29
CA MET A 1 10.16 5.19 21.04
C MET A 1 10.37 4.33 19.78
N LYS A 2 11.53 3.67 19.58
CA LYS A 2 11.79 2.85 18.37
C LYS A 2 10.80 1.69 18.11
N LYS A 3 10.21 1.09 19.15
CA LYS A 3 9.24 -0.01 19.03
C LYS A 3 7.92 0.39 18.34
N VAL A 4 7.49 1.65 18.47
CA VAL A 4 6.22 2.14 17.88
C VAL A 4 6.41 2.65 16.46
N LEU A 5 7.63 3.08 16.12
CA LEU A 5 7.95 3.65 14.82
C LEU A 5 7.80 2.65 13.67
N ARG A 6 8.09 1.37 13.90
CA ARG A 6 7.96 0.31 12.88
C ARG A 6 6.50 -0.04 12.56
N PRO A 7 5.62 -0.33 13.55
CA PRO A 7 4.19 -0.46 13.30
C PRO A 7 3.58 0.77 12.62
N LEU A 8 3.97 1.97 13.07
CA LEU A 8 3.44 3.21 12.50
C LEU A 8 3.82 3.39 11.03
N ARG A 9 5.07 3.09 10.65
CA ARG A 9 5.50 3.10 9.25
C ARG A 9 4.70 2.12 8.40
N ARG A 10 4.49 0.90 8.88
CA ARG A 10 3.67 -0.10 8.17
C ARG A 10 2.22 0.36 8.01
N ALA A 11 1.62 0.91 9.06
CA ALA A 11 0.27 1.47 8.99
C ALA A 11 0.18 2.64 8.01
N ALA A 12 1.18 3.53 7.99
CA ALA A 12 1.24 4.64 7.05
C ALA A 12 1.36 4.16 5.60
N VAL A 13 2.19 3.16 5.32
CA VAL A 13 2.33 2.56 3.97
C VAL A 13 1.02 1.89 3.55
N TYR A 14 0.43 1.08 4.41
CA TYR A 14 -0.85 0.44 4.14
C TYR A 14 -1.94 1.46 3.84
N GLY A 15 -2.11 2.45 4.72
CA GLY A 15 -3.16 3.47 4.58
C GLY A 15 -2.97 4.34 3.34
N SER A 16 -1.79 4.92 3.17
CA SER A 16 -1.53 5.85 2.05
C SER A 16 -1.58 5.14 0.70
N PHE A 17 -0.95 3.98 0.56
CA PHE A 17 -0.85 3.29 -0.73
C PHE A 17 -2.19 2.65 -1.13
N SER A 18 -2.94 2.10 -0.16
CA SER A 18 -4.29 1.58 -0.45
C SER A 18 -5.26 2.71 -0.80
N TYR A 19 -5.18 3.84 -0.10
CA TYR A 19 -6.01 5.01 -0.40
C TYR A 19 -5.70 5.57 -1.80
N LEU A 20 -4.42 5.69 -2.17
CA LEU A 20 -4.02 6.10 -3.51
C LEU A 20 -4.52 5.13 -4.58
N GLY A 21 -4.42 3.81 -4.34
CA GLY A 21 -4.98 2.79 -5.22
C GLY A 21 -6.49 2.99 -5.43
N LEU A 22 -7.24 3.20 -4.35
CA LEU A 22 -8.68 3.47 -4.42
C LEU A 22 -9.00 4.75 -5.20
N VAL A 23 -8.26 5.84 -4.98
CA VAL A 23 -8.44 7.09 -5.72
C VAL A 23 -8.22 6.88 -7.22
N VAL A 24 -7.14 6.18 -7.60
CA VAL A 24 -6.86 5.87 -9.00
C VAL A 24 -7.99 5.03 -9.61
N ILE A 25 -8.37 3.94 -8.96
CA ILE A 25 -9.42 3.04 -9.47
C ILE A 25 -10.75 3.78 -9.61
N ASN A 26 -11.20 4.49 -8.57
CA ASN A 26 -12.49 5.19 -8.57
C ASN A 26 -12.56 6.33 -9.60
N ASN A 27 -11.43 6.93 -9.97
CA ASN A 27 -11.39 8.03 -10.96
C ASN A 27 -10.98 7.57 -12.36
N SER A 28 -10.61 6.30 -12.53
CA SER A 28 -10.13 5.78 -13.82
C SER A 28 -11.24 5.48 -14.81
N GLY A 29 -12.50 5.38 -14.36
CA GLY A 29 -13.62 4.93 -15.19
C GLY A 29 -13.47 3.49 -15.69
N LEU A 30 -12.56 2.71 -15.09
CA LEU A 30 -12.32 1.32 -15.46
C LEU A 30 -13.55 0.46 -15.13
N ASP A 31 -14.14 -0.14 -16.16
CA ASP A 31 -15.13 -1.20 -16.01
C ASP A 31 -14.40 -2.54 -15.84
N LEU A 32 -14.01 -2.83 -14.60
CA LEU A 32 -13.23 -4.03 -14.27
C LEU A 32 -14.18 -5.22 -14.12
N PRO A 33 -13.96 -6.32 -14.88
CA PRO A 33 -14.81 -7.50 -14.78
C PRO A 33 -14.72 -8.18 -13.41
N SER A 34 -13.68 -7.87 -12.62
CA SER A 34 -13.63 -8.22 -11.21
C SER A 34 -12.65 -7.36 -10.44
N LEU A 35 -13.02 -7.04 -9.20
CA LEU A 35 -12.27 -6.17 -8.29
C LEU A 35 -10.88 -6.69 -7.92
N TRP A 36 -10.64 -8.01 -8.00
CA TRP A 36 -9.32 -8.59 -7.69
C TRP A 36 -8.23 -8.07 -8.62
N ILE A 37 -8.57 -7.71 -9.87
CA ILE A 37 -7.64 -7.16 -10.86
C ILE A 37 -7.04 -5.85 -10.36
N ALA A 38 -7.80 -5.09 -9.58
CA ALA A 38 -7.37 -3.82 -9.02
C ALA A 38 -6.75 -3.99 -7.63
N TYR A 39 -7.37 -4.80 -6.76
CA TYR A 39 -6.92 -4.97 -5.39
C TYR A 39 -5.66 -5.83 -5.26
N LEU A 40 -5.48 -6.87 -6.07
CA LEU A 40 -4.32 -7.75 -5.96
C LEU A 40 -3.00 -6.99 -6.25
N PRO A 41 -2.90 -6.20 -7.33
CA PRO A 41 -1.73 -5.33 -7.54
C PRO A 41 -1.53 -4.31 -6.43
N MET A 42 -2.62 -3.74 -5.89
CA MET A 42 -2.56 -2.81 -4.76
C MET A 42 -1.92 -3.47 -3.52
N PHE A 43 -2.35 -4.69 -3.16
CA PHE A 43 -1.78 -5.44 -2.04
C PHE A 43 -0.32 -5.83 -2.27
N VAL A 44 0.02 -6.27 -3.48
CA VAL A 44 1.43 -6.57 -3.84
C VAL A 44 2.29 -5.31 -3.71
N GLY A 45 1.80 -4.16 -4.16
CA GLY A 45 2.47 -2.88 -4.03
C GLY A 45 2.70 -2.46 -2.58
N VAL A 46 1.66 -2.56 -1.74
CA VAL A 46 1.78 -2.32 -0.28
C VAL A 46 2.84 -3.22 0.34
N TYR A 47 2.85 -4.51 0.01
CA TYR A 47 3.82 -5.48 0.54
C TYR A 47 5.25 -5.15 0.13
N ALA A 48 5.50 -4.92 -1.17
CA ALA A 48 6.82 -4.60 -1.69
C ALA A 48 7.36 -3.29 -1.10
N LEU A 49 6.52 -2.24 -1.03
CA LEU A 49 6.91 -0.96 -0.43
C LEU A 49 7.15 -1.06 1.07
N SER A 50 6.36 -1.86 1.77
CA SER A 50 6.57 -2.09 3.20
C SER A 50 7.94 -2.72 3.46
N ILE A 51 8.33 -3.71 2.66
CA ILE A 51 9.66 -4.34 2.75
C ILE A 51 10.76 -3.35 2.41
N TRP A 52 10.61 -2.62 1.31
CA TRP A 52 11.60 -1.66 0.85
C TRP A 52 11.86 -0.54 1.87
N ILE A 53 10.79 0.01 2.46
CA ILE A 53 10.87 1.02 3.53
C ILE A 53 11.51 0.40 4.78
N ASP A 54 11.07 -0.79 5.20
CA ASP A 54 11.68 -1.46 6.36
C ASP A 54 13.18 -1.67 6.15
N GLN A 55 13.63 -2.09 4.95
CA GLN A 55 15.04 -2.25 4.62
C GLN A 55 15.80 -0.92 4.61
N ARG A 56 15.21 0.14 4.04
CA ARG A 56 15.88 1.44 3.91
C ARG A 56 16.08 2.15 5.24
N PHE A 57 15.16 1.95 6.18
CA PHE A 57 15.18 2.60 7.48
C PHE A 57 15.47 1.67 8.67
N SER A 58 15.82 0.40 8.40
CA SER A 58 16.42 -0.52 9.36
C SER A 58 17.93 -0.26 9.40
N SER A 59 18.31 0.90 9.95
CA SER A 59 19.67 1.25 10.39
C SER A 59 19.65 1.35 11.92
#